data_AF-A0A1V9K5E2-F1
#
_entry.id   AF-A0A1V9K5E2-F1
#
_cell.length_a   1.000
_cell.length_b   1.000
_cell.length_c   1.000
_cell.angle_alpha   90.00
_cell.angle_beta   90.00
_cell.angle_gamma   90.00
#
_symmetry.space_group_name_H-M   'P 1'
#
loop_
_entity.id
_entity.type
_entity.pdbx_description
1 polymer ?
#
loop_
_entity_poly.entity_id
_entity_poly.type
_entity_poly.pdbx_seq_one_letter_code
_entity_poly.pdbx_strand_id
1 'polypeptide(L)'
;MPTSRNTFSSWRRRLAQRAVHAGWAWVQRTGAVTAEHPGRFRFGAIGPSTRLAFPLGTVFGEPWIHLGSHCIVAEQVTLTAGLMPDLDLGPDPILRVGDGVVLGRGSHVIADTTVTIGSDCYFGPYVYVTSTNHSYDDPHQPIGRQWPRMEPVEIGDGCWIGTGAVILPGARIGRNVVVAAGAVVRGTVPDRCVVAGAPARVVRRWDPVEGWQPPLRTPPPVPIPDGVTPDQLSALSGLDEETAARLAALDPDTPDASADVPVQSGDVRAES
;
A
#
# COMPACT_ATOMS: atom_id res chain seq x y z
N MET A 1 -31.43 44.50 -2.03
CA MET A 1 -30.56 44.57 -0.83
C MET A 1 -29.76 43.28 -0.76
N PRO A 2 -28.41 43.31 -0.75
CA PRO A 2 -27.63 42.10 -0.55
C PRO A 2 -27.69 41.73 0.93
N THR A 3 -28.23 40.56 1.23
CA THR A 3 -28.26 40.01 2.59
C THR A 3 -26.83 39.78 3.07
N SER A 4 -26.48 40.36 4.21
CA SER A 4 -25.18 40.20 4.86
C SER A 4 -24.92 38.72 5.13
N ARG A 5 -24.08 38.07 4.30
CA ARG A 5 -23.58 36.73 4.58
C ARG A 5 -22.82 36.79 5.90
N ASN A 6 -23.38 36.09 6.89
CA ASN A 6 -23.00 36.16 8.30
C ASN A 6 -21.57 35.62 8.49
N THR A 7 -20.56 36.48 8.31
CA THR A 7 -19.13 36.20 8.44
C THR A 7 -18.80 35.61 9.80
N PHE A 8 -19.56 35.98 10.84
CA PHE A 8 -19.42 35.46 12.20
C PHE A 8 -19.75 33.95 12.33
N SER A 9 -20.74 33.48 11.58
CA SER A 9 -21.06 32.04 11.51
C SER A 9 -19.99 31.26 10.74
N SER A 10 -19.42 31.89 9.70
CA SER A 10 -18.41 31.25 8.85
C SER A 10 -17.09 30.96 9.55
N TRP A 11 -16.62 31.83 10.46
CA TRP A 11 -15.37 31.58 11.19
C TRP A 11 -15.53 30.52 12.28
N ARG A 12 -16.66 30.52 13.02
CA ARG A 12 -16.96 29.48 14.02
C ARG A 12 -17.04 28.10 13.37
N ARG A 13 -17.68 28.00 12.19
CA ARG A 13 -17.74 26.75 11.41
C ARG A 13 -16.36 26.29 10.95
N ARG A 14 -15.50 27.20 10.47
CA ARG A 14 -14.12 26.87 10.08
C ARG A 14 -13.28 26.37 11.26
N LEU A 15 -13.40 26.99 12.43
CA LEU A 15 -12.70 26.54 13.63
C LEU A 15 -13.17 25.17 14.09
N ALA A 16 -14.49 24.94 14.14
CA ALA A 16 -15.04 23.63 14.48
C ALA A 16 -14.56 22.54 13.50
N GLN A 17 -14.58 22.82 12.19
CA GLN A 17 -14.08 21.90 11.17
C GLN A 17 -12.59 21.56 11.39
N ARG A 18 -11.75 22.57 11.63
CA ARG A 18 -10.33 22.36 11.94
C ARG A 18 -10.14 21.50 13.19
N ALA A 19 -10.90 21.75 14.24
CA ALA A 19 -10.84 20.96 15.47
C ALA A 19 -11.23 19.49 15.22
N VAL A 20 -12.26 19.24 14.41
CA VAL A 20 -12.68 17.88 14.04
C VAL A 20 -11.57 17.15 13.27
N HIS A 21 -10.98 17.77 12.25
CA HIS A 21 -9.90 17.13 11.49
C HIS A 21 -8.65 16.91 12.34
N ALA A 22 -8.30 17.86 13.21
CA ALA A 22 -7.17 17.71 14.14
C ALA A 22 -7.42 16.57 15.14
N GLY A 23 -8.64 16.49 15.68
CA GLY A 23 -9.06 15.40 16.57
C GLY A 23 -9.01 14.04 15.88
N TRP A 24 -9.53 13.94 14.65
CA TRP A 24 -9.47 12.70 13.88
C TRP A 24 -8.04 12.28 13.54
N ALA A 25 -7.19 13.21 13.11
CA ALA A 25 -5.79 12.92 12.83
C ALA A 25 -5.03 12.46 14.09
N TRP A 26 -5.36 13.02 15.26
CA TRP A 26 -4.84 12.54 16.54
C TRP A 26 -5.32 11.11 16.84
N VAL A 27 -6.61 10.79 16.60
CA VAL A 27 -7.13 9.43 16.75
C VAL A 27 -6.42 8.44 15.82
N GLN A 28 -6.25 8.78 14.53
CA GLN A 28 -5.54 7.93 13.57
C GLN A 28 -4.08 7.68 13.96
N ARG A 29 -3.36 8.74 14.39
CA ARG A 29 -1.96 8.59 14.82
C ARG A 29 -1.82 7.72 16.06
N THR A 30 -2.71 7.92 17.05
CA THR A 30 -2.68 7.25 18.36
C THR A 30 -3.21 5.83 18.28
N GLY A 31 -4.21 5.57 17.43
CA GLY A 31 -4.82 4.25 17.28
C GLY A 31 -4.03 3.30 16.39
N ALA A 32 -3.03 3.80 15.64
CA ALA A 32 -2.21 2.97 14.78
C ALA A 32 -1.41 1.95 15.59
N VAL A 33 -1.28 0.75 15.03
CA VAL A 33 -0.59 -0.38 15.66
C VAL A 33 0.80 -0.47 15.06
N THR A 34 1.80 -0.63 15.92
CA THR A 34 3.21 -0.76 15.51
C THR A 34 3.86 -1.89 16.30
N ALA A 35 5.07 -2.30 15.92
CA ALA A 35 5.83 -3.29 16.68
C ALA A 35 6.11 -2.81 18.11
N GLU A 36 6.40 -1.52 18.26
CA GLU A 36 6.73 -0.88 19.53
C GLU A 36 5.46 -0.60 20.36
N HIS A 37 4.34 -0.33 19.70
CA HIS A 37 3.06 -0.02 20.32
C HIS A 37 1.94 -0.87 19.70
N PRO A 38 1.84 -2.18 20.05
CA PRO A 38 0.83 -3.07 19.47
C PRO A 38 -0.57 -2.86 20.08
N GLY A 39 -0.69 -2.05 21.13
CA GLY A 39 -1.94 -1.80 21.84
C GLY A 39 -2.52 -3.10 22.43
N ARG A 40 -3.77 -3.41 22.08
CA ARG A 40 -4.46 -4.63 22.55
C ARG A 40 -4.10 -5.89 21.77
N PHE A 41 -3.54 -5.75 20.58
CA PHE A 41 -3.28 -6.90 19.70
C PHE A 41 -2.11 -7.73 20.22
N ARG A 42 -2.17 -9.03 19.99
CA ARG A 42 -1.17 -10.01 20.42
C ARG A 42 -0.73 -10.85 19.22
N PHE A 43 -0.15 -10.16 18.23
CA PHE A 43 0.40 -10.82 17.06
C PHE A 43 1.47 -11.83 17.45
N GLY A 44 1.53 -12.98 16.76
CA GLY A 44 2.60 -13.94 16.93
C GLY A 44 3.97 -13.33 16.64
N ALA A 45 4.03 -12.46 15.62
CA ALA A 45 5.17 -11.57 15.39
C ALA A 45 4.74 -10.29 14.67
N ILE A 46 5.40 -9.19 14.99
CA ILE A 46 5.35 -7.93 14.24
C ILE A 46 6.77 -7.37 14.13
N GLY A 47 7.31 -7.33 12.92
CA GLY A 47 8.66 -6.85 12.65
C GLY A 47 8.80 -5.34 12.88
N PRO A 48 10.01 -4.85 13.18
CA PRO A 48 10.27 -3.43 13.41
C PRO A 48 9.81 -2.55 12.25
N SER A 49 9.41 -1.31 12.55
CA SER A 49 8.93 -0.33 11.56
C SER A 49 7.67 -0.75 10.78
N THR A 50 7.04 -1.88 11.11
CA THR A 50 5.73 -2.24 10.59
C THR A 50 4.65 -1.40 11.27
N ARG A 51 3.74 -0.85 10.46
CA ARG A 51 2.67 0.03 10.92
C ARG A 51 1.35 -0.36 10.28
N LEU A 52 0.34 -0.57 11.13
CA LEU A 52 -1.04 -0.77 10.72
C LEU A 52 -1.84 0.49 11.05
N ALA A 53 -2.42 1.12 10.03
CA ALA A 53 -3.18 2.36 10.16
C ALA A 53 -4.55 2.12 10.79
N PHE A 54 -4.97 3.04 11.65
CA PHE A 54 -6.26 3.00 12.32
C PHE A 54 -7.33 3.78 11.56
N PRO A 55 -8.59 3.32 11.51
CA PRO A 55 -9.08 2.08 12.12
C PRO A 55 -8.72 0.85 11.30
N LEU A 56 -8.46 -0.27 11.98
CA LEU A 56 -8.33 -1.57 11.32
C LEU A 56 -9.70 -2.16 10.99
N GLY A 57 -9.71 -3.10 10.05
CA GLY A 57 -10.84 -4.02 9.87
C GLY A 57 -10.87 -5.05 10.99
N THR A 58 -11.40 -6.23 10.70
CA THR A 58 -11.38 -7.33 11.67
C THR A 58 -9.96 -7.87 11.78
N VAL A 59 -9.48 -8.02 13.01
CA VAL A 59 -8.24 -8.73 13.30
C VAL A 59 -8.62 -9.90 14.21
N PHE A 60 -8.27 -11.11 13.81
CA PHE A 60 -8.67 -12.34 14.48
C PHE A 60 -7.56 -13.39 14.38
N GLY A 61 -7.31 -14.14 15.45
CA GLY A 61 -6.28 -15.18 15.48
C GLY A 61 -4.87 -14.60 15.54
N GLU A 62 -4.71 -13.47 16.24
CA GLU A 62 -3.46 -12.70 16.32
C GLU A 62 -2.21 -13.55 16.60
N PRO A 63 -2.22 -14.53 17.52
CA PRO A 63 -1.04 -15.36 17.80
C PRO A 63 -0.49 -16.13 16.59
N TRP A 64 -1.32 -16.35 15.56
CA TRP A 64 -0.94 -17.07 14.33
C TRP A 64 -0.72 -16.16 13.13
N ILE A 65 -0.73 -14.84 13.34
CA ILE A 65 -0.43 -13.83 12.34
C ILE A 65 0.98 -13.30 12.59
N HIS A 66 1.86 -13.50 11.61
CA HIS A 66 3.23 -13.00 11.61
C HIS A 66 3.39 -11.95 10.52
N LEU A 67 3.77 -10.74 10.93
CA LEU A 67 4.08 -9.63 10.04
C LEU A 67 5.59 -9.37 10.06
N GLY A 68 6.20 -9.28 8.90
CA GLY A 68 7.59 -8.88 8.72
C GLY A 68 7.86 -7.43 9.13
N SER A 69 9.05 -6.95 8.79
CA SER A 69 9.55 -5.60 9.04
C SER A 69 9.12 -4.65 7.92
N HIS A 70 9.05 -3.36 8.22
CA HIS A 70 8.78 -2.30 7.23
C HIS A 70 7.46 -2.46 6.45
N CYS A 71 6.48 -3.18 6.99
CA CYS A 71 5.18 -3.35 6.35
C CYS A 71 4.27 -2.14 6.60
N ILE A 72 3.50 -1.76 5.59
CA ILE A 72 2.48 -0.72 5.68
C ILE A 72 1.11 -1.36 5.44
N VAL A 73 0.32 -1.44 6.51
CA VAL A 73 -1.06 -1.94 6.42
C VAL A 73 -1.99 -0.75 6.53
N ALA A 74 -2.71 -0.43 5.45
CA ALA A 74 -3.58 0.73 5.40
C ALA A 74 -4.87 0.53 6.24
N GLU A 75 -5.67 1.59 6.33
CA GLU A 75 -6.91 1.57 7.09
C GLU A 75 -7.87 0.49 6.58
N GLN A 76 -8.69 -0.01 7.49
CA GLN A 76 -9.78 -0.95 7.24
C GLN A 76 -9.32 -2.27 6.62
N VAL A 77 -8.02 -2.61 6.73
CA VAL A 77 -7.53 -3.93 6.35
C VAL A 77 -7.95 -4.95 7.40
N THR A 78 -8.45 -6.09 6.92
CA THR A 78 -8.85 -7.25 7.72
C THR A 78 -7.78 -8.33 7.62
N LEU A 79 -7.33 -8.86 8.75
CA LEU A 79 -6.36 -9.95 8.84
C LEU A 79 -6.93 -11.04 9.76
N THR A 80 -7.15 -12.24 9.25
CA THR A 80 -7.67 -13.34 10.06
C THR A 80 -6.81 -14.59 9.92
N ALA A 81 -6.63 -15.30 11.02
CA ALA A 81 -6.04 -16.63 11.09
C ALA A 81 -6.99 -17.58 11.84
N GLY A 82 -7.50 -18.60 11.16
CA GLY A 82 -8.45 -19.57 11.68
C GLY A 82 -9.92 -19.31 11.31
N LEU A 83 -10.70 -20.39 11.32
CA LEU A 83 -12.11 -20.42 10.90
C LEU A 83 -13.08 -19.94 12.00
N MET A 84 -12.77 -20.23 13.27
CA MET A 84 -13.64 -19.98 14.42
C MET A 84 -12.84 -19.53 15.64
N PRO A 85 -13.43 -18.73 16.54
CA PRO A 85 -12.83 -18.41 17.84
C PRO A 85 -12.46 -19.65 18.65
N ASP A 86 -11.46 -19.50 19.52
CA ASP A 86 -11.02 -20.50 20.50
C ASP A 86 -10.46 -21.81 19.91
N LEU A 87 -10.13 -21.83 18.61
CA LEU A 87 -9.36 -22.92 18.01
C LEU A 87 -7.87 -22.78 18.36
N ASP A 88 -7.25 -23.87 18.78
CA ASP A 88 -5.79 -24.00 18.80
C ASP A 88 -5.32 -24.43 17.41
N LEU A 89 -4.63 -23.54 16.69
CA LEU A 89 -4.10 -23.81 15.34
C LEU A 89 -2.69 -24.40 15.37
N GLY A 90 -2.16 -24.71 16.56
CA GLY A 90 -0.82 -25.24 16.77
C GLY A 90 0.25 -24.16 16.91
N PRO A 91 1.54 -24.52 16.87
CA PRO A 91 2.63 -23.57 17.14
C PRO A 91 3.01 -22.71 15.92
N ASP A 92 2.63 -23.13 14.71
CA ASP A 92 3.04 -22.48 13.48
C ASP A 92 2.05 -21.38 13.07
N PRO A 93 2.51 -20.23 12.56
CA PRO A 93 1.61 -19.21 12.04
C PRO A 93 0.87 -19.68 10.80
N ILE A 94 -0.38 -19.23 10.71
CA ILE A 94 -1.30 -19.49 9.62
C ILE A 94 -1.25 -18.38 8.58
N LEU A 95 -1.06 -17.13 9.01
CA LEU A 95 -0.81 -16.00 8.11
C LEU A 95 0.63 -15.52 8.30
N ARG A 96 1.43 -15.65 7.24
CA ARG A 96 2.79 -15.09 7.16
C ARG A 96 2.84 -13.99 6.11
N VAL A 97 3.29 -12.81 6.51
CA VAL A 97 3.55 -11.67 5.64
C VAL A 97 5.04 -11.33 5.74
N GLY A 98 5.74 -11.32 4.61
CA GLY A 98 7.17 -10.98 4.52
C GLY A 98 7.46 -9.52 4.82
N ASP A 99 8.70 -9.10 4.56
CA ASP A 99 9.16 -7.74 4.81
C ASP A 99 8.73 -6.78 3.69
N GLY A 100 8.56 -5.49 3.99
CA GLY A 100 8.29 -4.46 2.98
C GLY A 100 6.93 -4.59 2.28
N VAL A 101 5.98 -5.35 2.85
CA VAL A 101 4.67 -5.57 2.24
C VAL A 101 3.76 -4.36 2.47
N VAL A 102 3.08 -3.92 1.42
CA VAL A 102 2.04 -2.89 1.47
C VAL A 102 0.67 -3.50 1.24
N LEU A 103 -0.23 -3.40 2.22
CA LEU A 103 -1.63 -3.78 2.08
C LEU A 103 -2.51 -2.53 1.94
N GLY A 104 -3.03 -2.32 0.73
CA GLY A 104 -3.91 -1.19 0.42
C GLY A 104 -5.22 -1.21 1.21
N ARG A 105 -5.82 -0.03 1.38
CA ARG A 105 -7.02 0.20 2.20
C ARG A 105 -8.12 -0.81 1.89
N GLY A 106 -8.78 -1.32 2.93
CA GLY A 106 -9.95 -2.19 2.78
C GLY A 106 -9.65 -3.58 2.21
N SER A 107 -8.37 -3.97 2.14
CA SER A 107 -8.00 -5.32 1.72
C SER A 107 -8.30 -6.35 2.81
N HIS A 108 -8.53 -7.58 2.41
CA HIS A 108 -8.85 -8.68 3.32
C HIS A 108 -7.87 -9.82 3.06
N VAL A 109 -7.25 -10.32 4.11
CA VAL A 109 -6.42 -11.52 4.08
C VAL A 109 -7.04 -12.52 5.05
N ILE A 110 -7.72 -13.51 4.50
CA ILE A 110 -8.53 -14.49 5.23
C ILE A 110 -7.81 -15.84 5.19
N ALA A 111 -7.17 -16.22 6.29
CA ALA A 111 -6.35 -17.42 6.38
C ALA A 111 -6.99 -18.46 7.33
N ASP A 112 -7.95 -19.25 6.85
CA ASP A 112 -8.47 -20.42 7.60
C ASP A 112 -7.49 -21.60 7.56
N THR A 113 -6.62 -21.62 6.55
CA THR A 113 -5.40 -22.43 6.45
C THR A 113 -4.28 -21.52 5.96
N THR A 114 -3.09 -22.07 5.71
CA THR A 114 -1.88 -21.27 5.50
C THR A 114 -2.01 -20.28 4.33
N VAL A 115 -1.74 -19.02 4.60
CA VAL A 115 -1.54 -17.96 3.61
C VAL A 115 -0.14 -17.38 3.82
N THR A 116 0.67 -17.43 2.77
CA THR A 116 2.03 -16.87 2.76
C THR A 116 2.14 -15.80 1.69
N ILE A 117 2.51 -14.59 2.12
CA ILE A 117 2.85 -13.45 1.27
C ILE A 117 4.33 -13.20 1.43
N GLY A 118 5.07 -13.25 0.32
CA GLY A 118 6.49 -12.95 0.25
C GLY A 118 6.82 -11.49 0.53
N SER A 119 8.10 -11.16 0.47
CA SER A 119 8.59 -9.80 0.73
C SER A 119 8.37 -8.88 -0.47
N ASP A 120 8.43 -7.57 -0.25
CA ASP A 120 8.36 -6.53 -1.27
C ASP A 120 7.09 -6.59 -2.14
N CYS A 121 6.00 -7.13 -1.59
CA CYS A 121 4.73 -7.23 -2.29
C CYS A 121 3.85 -6.00 -2.06
N TYR A 122 3.24 -5.50 -3.13
CA TYR A 122 2.38 -4.33 -3.10
C TYR A 122 0.96 -4.71 -3.49
N PHE A 123 0.01 -4.45 -2.61
CA PHE A 123 -1.41 -4.72 -2.83
C PHE A 123 -2.14 -3.38 -2.94
N GLY A 124 -2.84 -3.18 -4.05
CA GLY A 124 -3.76 -2.05 -4.21
C GLY A 124 -4.92 -2.10 -3.20
N PRO A 125 -5.71 -1.03 -3.09
CA PRO A 125 -6.93 -1.04 -2.29
C PRO A 125 -7.90 -2.17 -2.67
N TYR A 126 -8.61 -2.68 -1.66
CA TYR A 126 -9.70 -3.65 -1.78
C TYR A 126 -9.31 -4.99 -2.42
N VAL A 127 -8.08 -5.45 -2.22
CA VAL A 127 -7.70 -6.82 -2.61
C VAL A 127 -8.27 -7.83 -1.63
N TYR A 128 -8.78 -8.95 -2.14
CA TYR A 128 -9.30 -10.05 -1.33
C TYR A 128 -8.44 -11.30 -1.52
N VAL A 129 -7.76 -11.75 -0.46
CA VAL A 129 -6.98 -12.99 -0.43
C VAL A 129 -7.69 -13.96 0.52
N THR A 130 -7.99 -15.17 0.06
CA THR A 130 -8.64 -16.18 0.90
C THR A 130 -8.06 -17.57 0.69
N SER A 131 -7.85 -18.30 1.77
CA SER A 131 -7.51 -19.73 1.74
C SER A 131 -8.75 -20.63 1.89
N THR A 132 -9.95 -20.06 2.00
CA THR A 132 -11.21 -20.76 2.25
C THR A 132 -12.26 -20.44 1.18
N ASN A 133 -13.11 -21.41 0.89
CA ASN A 133 -14.32 -21.24 0.10
C ASN A 133 -15.41 -22.22 0.54
N HIS A 134 -16.67 -21.90 0.30
CA HIS A 134 -17.78 -22.81 0.60
C HIS A 134 -17.81 -23.98 -0.38
N SER A 135 -18.11 -25.17 0.15
CA SER A 135 -18.46 -26.32 -0.66
C SER A 135 -19.90 -26.21 -1.17
N TYR A 136 -20.13 -26.78 -2.34
CA TYR A 136 -21.44 -26.82 -3.00
C TYR A 136 -21.66 -28.16 -3.71
N ASP A 137 -21.02 -29.22 -3.20
CA ASP A 137 -20.99 -30.54 -3.82
C ASP A 137 -22.34 -31.26 -3.73
N ASP A 138 -23.04 -31.12 -2.61
CA ASP A 138 -24.39 -31.66 -2.44
C ASP A 138 -25.44 -30.59 -2.82
N PRO A 139 -26.16 -30.75 -3.93
CA PRO A 139 -27.19 -29.78 -4.34
C PRO A 139 -28.45 -29.81 -3.45
N HIS A 140 -28.59 -30.80 -2.56
CA HIS A 140 -29.73 -30.95 -1.66
C HIS A 140 -29.47 -30.40 -0.25
N GLN A 141 -28.21 -30.07 0.07
CA GLN A 141 -27.84 -29.45 1.34
C GLN A 141 -27.55 -27.96 1.17
N PRO A 142 -28.14 -27.07 1.98
CA PRO A 142 -27.78 -25.64 1.96
C PRO A 142 -26.27 -25.45 2.12
N ILE A 143 -25.70 -24.52 1.34
CA ILE A 143 -24.26 -24.22 1.29
C ILE A 143 -23.66 -24.02 2.68
N GLY A 144 -24.33 -23.25 3.55
CA GLY A 144 -23.86 -22.99 4.92
C GLY A 144 -23.90 -24.20 5.87
N ARG A 145 -24.40 -25.35 5.43
CA ARG A 145 -24.38 -26.62 6.16
C ARG A 145 -23.35 -27.61 5.59
N GLN A 146 -22.69 -27.26 4.49
CA GLN A 146 -21.60 -28.04 3.90
C GLN A 146 -20.27 -27.54 4.46
N TRP A 147 -19.37 -28.47 4.82
CA TRP A 147 -18.04 -28.13 5.32
C TRP A 147 -17.22 -27.40 4.24
N PRO A 148 -16.54 -26.29 4.55
CA PRO A 148 -15.79 -25.52 3.55
C PRO A 148 -14.58 -26.29 2.99
N ARG A 149 -14.10 -25.86 1.82
CA ARG A 149 -12.82 -26.28 1.25
C ARG A 149 -11.76 -25.25 1.54
N MET A 150 -10.63 -25.73 2.03
CA MET A 150 -9.49 -24.90 2.35
C MET A 150 -8.28 -25.38 1.56
N GLU A 151 -7.58 -24.46 0.93
CA GLU A 151 -6.33 -24.74 0.22
C GLU A 151 -5.35 -23.58 0.47
N PRO A 152 -4.08 -23.88 0.78
CA PRO A 152 -3.08 -22.84 1.03
C PRO A 152 -2.93 -21.86 -0.14
N VAL A 153 -2.62 -20.60 0.20
CA VAL A 153 -2.28 -19.56 -0.79
C VAL A 153 -0.84 -19.13 -0.59
N GLU A 154 -0.10 -19.06 -1.70
CA GLU A 154 1.29 -18.64 -1.72
C GLU A 154 1.46 -17.51 -2.74
N ILE A 155 2.04 -16.39 -2.32
CA ILE A 155 2.39 -15.25 -3.17
C ILE A 155 3.89 -15.01 -3.00
N GLY A 156 4.67 -15.17 -4.06
CA GLY A 156 6.11 -14.97 -4.06
C GLY A 156 6.51 -13.49 -3.97
N ASP A 157 7.79 -13.24 -3.74
CA ASP A 157 8.33 -11.91 -3.51
C ASP A 157 8.13 -10.95 -4.70
N GLY A 158 8.09 -9.64 -4.41
CA GLY A 158 8.10 -8.59 -5.44
C GLY A 158 6.82 -8.50 -6.28
N CYS A 159 5.72 -9.10 -5.83
CA CYS A 159 4.46 -9.09 -6.59
C CYS A 159 3.72 -7.76 -6.48
N TRP A 160 3.07 -7.35 -7.56
CA TRP A 160 2.07 -6.28 -7.57
C TRP A 160 0.68 -6.90 -7.72
N ILE A 161 -0.20 -6.68 -6.76
CA ILE A 161 -1.59 -7.14 -6.78
C ILE A 161 -2.51 -5.93 -6.94
N GLY A 162 -3.07 -5.76 -8.14
CA GLY A 162 -3.88 -4.60 -8.49
C GLY A 162 -5.18 -4.50 -7.69
N THR A 163 -5.71 -3.28 -7.58
CA THR A 163 -6.95 -2.99 -6.86
C THR A 163 -8.08 -3.95 -7.20
N GLY A 164 -8.81 -4.40 -6.18
CA GLY A 164 -9.98 -5.24 -6.37
C GLY A 164 -9.69 -6.65 -6.89
N ALA A 165 -8.42 -7.06 -7.01
CA ALA A 165 -8.09 -8.43 -7.36
C ALA A 165 -8.53 -9.40 -6.26
N VAL A 166 -8.86 -10.63 -6.67
CA VAL A 166 -9.32 -11.71 -5.81
C VAL A 166 -8.38 -12.89 -5.98
N ILE A 167 -7.71 -13.29 -4.90
CA ILE A 167 -6.81 -14.45 -4.84
C ILE A 167 -7.55 -15.58 -4.13
N LEU A 168 -7.89 -16.63 -4.87
CA LEU A 168 -8.70 -17.76 -4.41
C LEU A 168 -7.85 -18.86 -3.75
N PRO A 169 -8.48 -19.80 -3.02
CA PRO A 169 -7.77 -20.89 -2.36
C PRO A 169 -6.97 -21.72 -3.38
N GLY A 170 -5.80 -22.20 -2.96
CA GLY A 170 -4.91 -23.00 -3.81
C GLY A 170 -4.11 -22.19 -4.83
N ALA A 171 -4.22 -20.86 -4.83
CA ALA A 171 -3.41 -20.01 -5.69
C ALA A 171 -1.92 -20.05 -5.28
N ARG A 172 -1.05 -20.29 -6.25
CA ARG A 172 0.42 -20.28 -6.09
C ARG A 172 1.02 -19.31 -7.09
N ILE A 173 1.32 -18.11 -6.64
CA ILE A 173 1.82 -17.01 -7.46
C ILE A 173 3.33 -16.92 -7.29
N GLY A 174 4.08 -17.05 -8.39
CA GLY A 174 5.54 -16.92 -8.39
C GLY A 174 6.03 -15.51 -8.08
N ARG A 175 7.34 -15.30 -8.09
CA ARG A 175 7.94 -13.98 -7.80
C ARG A 175 7.76 -12.99 -8.94
N ASN A 176 7.71 -11.70 -8.61
CA ASN A 176 7.61 -10.57 -9.53
C ASN A 176 6.42 -10.69 -10.49
N VAL A 177 5.30 -11.24 -10.02
CA VAL A 177 4.06 -11.33 -10.80
C VAL A 177 3.26 -10.05 -10.64
N VAL A 178 2.66 -9.60 -11.74
CA VAL A 178 1.68 -8.51 -11.73
C VAL A 178 0.29 -9.10 -11.94
N VAL A 179 -0.59 -8.93 -10.96
CA VAL A 179 -2.01 -9.22 -11.07
C VAL A 179 -2.73 -7.93 -11.41
N ALA A 180 -3.41 -7.88 -12.55
CA ALA A 180 -4.17 -6.72 -12.97
C ALA A 180 -5.35 -6.45 -12.02
N ALA A 181 -5.81 -5.19 -11.99
CA ALA A 181 -6.97 -4.79 -11.19
C ALA A 181 -8.21 -5.64 -11.55
N GLY A 182 -8.98 -6.03 -10.53
CA GLY A 182 -10.20 -6.84 -10.68
C GLY A 182 -9.99 -8.29 -11.16
N ALA A 183 -8.75 -8.76 -11.28
CA ALA A 183 -8.50 -10.13 -11.72
C ALA A 183 -8.85 -11.17 -10.64
N VAL A 184 -9.38 -12.33 -11.04
CA VAL A 184 -9.71 -13.45 -10.14
C VAL A 184 -8.71 -14.59 -10.37
N VAL A 185 -7.72 -14.71 -9.49
CA VAL A 185 -6.59 -15.63 -9.62
C VAL A 185 -6.89 -16.94 -8.90
N ARG A 186 -6.62 -18.06 -9.58
CA ARG A 186 -6.68 -19.41 -9.04
C ARG A 186 -5.59 -20.28 -9.66
N GLY A 187 -5.12 -21.30 -8.94
CA GLY A 187 -4.06 -22.20 -9.40
C GLY A 187 -2.70 -21.52 -9.49
N THR A 188 -1.80 -22.08 -10.32
CA THR A 188 -0.40 -21.63 -10.39
C THR A 188 -0.18 -20.53 -11.42
N VAL A 189 0.49 -19.45 -11.02
CA VAL A 189 1.02 -18.40 -11.89
C VAL A 189 2.55 -18.45 -11.82
N PRO A 190 3.26 -18.71 -12.94
CA PRO A 190 4.72 -18.73 -12.95
C PRO A 190 5.33 -17.35 -12.62
N ASP A 191 6.61 -17.35 -12.24
CA ASP A 191 7.39 -16.14 -12.02
C ASP A 191 7.30 -15.16 -13.20
N ARG A 192 7.42 -13.86 -12.89
CA ARG A 192 7.58 -12.78 -13.89
C ARG A 192 6.51 -12.82 -14.99
N CYS A 193 5.27 -13.09 -14.57
CA CYS A 193 4.10 -13.06 -15.42
C CYS A 193 3.24 -11.83 -15.11
N VAL A 194 2.43 -11.40 -16.08
CA VAL A 194 1.29 -10.52 -15.84
C VAL A 194 0.03 -11.32 -16.08
N VAL A 195 -0.89 -11.33 -15.13
CA VAL A 195 -2.20 -12.00 -15.25
C VAL A 195 -3.34 -11.00 -15.18
N ALA A 196 -4.40 -11.25 -15.95
CA ALA A 196 -5.59 -10.40 -15.97
C ALA A 196 -6.86 -11.23 -16.26
N GLY A 197 -8.01 -10.68 -15.88
CA GLY A 197 -9.34 -11.26 -16.13
C GLY A 197 -9.90 -12.11 -14.99
N ALA A 198 -11.13 -12.61 -15.17
CA ALA A 198 -11.85 -13.44 -14.22
C ALA A 198 -12.51 -14.62 -14.95
N PRO A 199 -11.93 -15.84 -14.90
CA PRO A 199 -10.69 -16.19 -14.21
C PRO A 199 -9.44 -15.61 -14.89
N ALA A 200 -8.42 -15.31 -14.08
CA ALA A 200 -7.19 -14.70 -14.56
C ALA A 200 -6.42 -15.62 -15.51
N ARG A 201 -5.81 -15.04 -16.53
CA ARG A 201 -4.94 -15.71 -17.49
C ARG A 201 -3.66 -14.91 -17.65
N VAL A 202 -2.56 -15.61 -17.96
CA VAL A 202 -1.30 -14.95 -18.29
C VAL A 202 -1.47 -14.18 -19.60
N VAL A 203 -1.29 -12.87 -19.53
CA VAL A 203 -1.38 -11.94 -20.67
C VAL A 203 -0.01 -11.41 -21.09
N ARG A 204 1.01 -11.60 -20.25
CA ARG A 204 2.41 -11.26 -20.55
C ARG A 204 3.36 -12.15 -19.74
N ARG A 205 4.52 -12.48 -20.31
CA ARG A 205 5.60 -13.23 -19.65
C ARG A 205 6.95 -12.54 -19.87
N TRP A 206 7.85 -12.66 -18.92
CA TRP A 206 9.25 -12.29 -19.11
C TRP A 206 10.03 -13.47 -19.71
N ASP A 207 10.74 -13.21 -20.80
CA ASP A 207 11.77 -14.08 -21.36
C ASP A 207 13.17 -13.50 -21.06
N PRO A 208 14.16 -14.31 -20.66
CA PRO A 208 15.51 -13.83 -20.38
C PRO A 208 16.25 -13.21 -21.57
N VAL A 209 15.92 -13.62 -22.79
CA VAL A 209 16.59 -13.17 -24.03
C VAL A 209 15.76 -12.11 -24.72
N GLU A 210 14.47 -12.33 -24.88
CA GLU A 210 13.58 -11.44 -25.62
C GLU A 210 12.93 -10.36 -24.75
N GLY A 211 13.05 -10.47 -23.42
CA GLY A 211 12.41 -9.58 -22.47
C GLY A 211 10.91 -9.83 -22.33
N TRP A 212 10.12 -8.78 -22.07
CA TRP A 212 8.68 -8.91 -21.90
C TRP A 212 7.98 -9.30 -23.21
N GLN A 213 7.10 -10.30 -23.15
CA GLN A 213 6.32 -10.80 -24.29
C GLN A 213 4.81 -10.80 -23.96
N PRO A 214 3.99 -10.00 -24.65
CA PRO A 214 4.38 -9.01 -25.67
C PRO A 214 5.19 -7.84 -25.05
N PRO A 215 6.04 -7.16 -25.85
CA PRO A 215 6.86 -6.05 -25.39
C PRO A 215 6.07 -4.96 -24.67
N LEU A 216 6.74 -4.28 -23.73
CA LEU A 216 6.18 -3.10 -23.09
C LEU A 216 5.94 -2.02 -24.16
N ARG A 217 4.76 -1.40 -24.09
CA ARG A 217 4.40 -0.30 -25.00
C ARG A 217 4.80 1.07 -24.45
N THR A 218 5.05 1.15 -23.16
CA THR A 218 5.47 2.36 -22.47
C THR A 218 6.99 2.44 -22.47
N PRO A 219 7.57 3.65 -22.63
CA PRO A 219 9.00 3.84 -22.43
C PRO A 219 9.39 3.45 -20.99
N PRO A 220 10.67 3.12 -20.74
CA PRO A 220 11.14 2.92 -19.38
C PRO A 220 10.86 4.16 -18.54
N PRO A 221 10.53 4.00 -17.24
CA PRO A 221 10.38 5.14 -16.34
C PRO A 221 11.66 5.99 -16.36
N VAL A 222 11.49 7.31 -16.23
CA VAL A 222 12.62 8.24 -16.17
C VAL A 222 13.49 7.83 -14.98
N PRO A 223 14.80 7.62 -15.17
CA PRO A 223 15.70 7.34 -14.06
C PRO A 223 15.57 8.43 -12.99
N ILE A 224 15.82 8.07 -11.73
CA ILE A 224 16.05 9.09 -10.71
C ILE A 224 17.15 10.02 -11.24
N PRO A 225 16.94 11.35 -11.29
CA PRO A 225 17.94 12.27 -11.84
C PRO A 225 19.32 12.05 -11.20
N ASP A 226 20.37 12.13 -12.01
CA ASP A 226 21.74 12.02 -11.54
C ASP A 226 21.99 13.00 -10.39
N GLY A 227 22.59 12.53 -9.30
CA GLY A 227 22.87 13.35 -8.12
C GLY A 227 21.76 13.39 -7.07
N VAL A 228 20.66 12.64 -7.23
CA VAL A 228 19.68 12.38 -6.16
C VAL A 228 20.05 11.07 -5.45
N THR A 229 20.59 11.20 -4.24
CA THR A 229 20.95 10.10 -3.36
C THR A 229 19.73 9.59 -2.56
N PRO A 230 19.74 8.32 -2.10
CA PRO A 230 18.73 7.80 -1.17
C PRO A 230 18.58 8.67 0.10
N ASP A 231 19.67 9.29 0.54
CA ASP A 231 19.67 10.20 1.68
C ASP A 231 18.96 11.52 1.36
N GLN A 232 19.13 12.07 0.15
CA GLN A 232 18.37 13.24 -0.31
C GLN A 232 16.87 12.92 -0.47
N LEU A 233 16.51 11.76 -1.01
CA LEU A 233 15.12 11.30 -1.05
C LEU A 233 14.52 11.09 0.36
N SER A 234 15.32 10.56 1.29
CA SER A 234 14.92 10.41 2.69
C SER A 234 14.79 11.77 3.38
N ALA A 235 15.66 12.72 3.09
CA ALA A 235 15.56 14.09 3.59
C ALA A 235 14.31 14.80 3.07
N LEU A 236 13.88 14.54 1.83
CA LEU A 236 12.61 15.06 1.29
C LEU A 236 11.39 14.56 2.09
N SER A 237 11.43 13.35 2.64
CA SER A 237 10.34 12.81 3.46
C SER A 237 10.17 13.53 4.81
N GLY A 238 11.19 14.28 5.26
CA GLY A 238 11.17 15.08 6.47
C GLY A 238 10.80 16.55 6.26
N LEU A 239 10.55 16.99 5.02
CA LEU A 239 10.15 18.37 4.74
C LEU A 239 8.71 18.62 5.21
N ASP A 240 8.51 19.72 5.94
CA ASP A 240 7.16 20.19 6.25
C ASP A 240 6.48 20.80 5.00
N GLU A 241 5.15 20.89 5.03
CA GLU A 241 4.35 21.38 3.90
C GLU A 241 4.76 22.79 3.46
N GLU A 242 5.23 23.62 4.39
CA GLU A 242 5.66 25.00 4.12
C GLU A 242 6.99 25.03 3.35
N THR A 243 7.95 24.21 3.76
CA THR A 243 9.26 24.10 3.11
C THR A 243 9.14 23.43 1.74
N ALA A 244 8.30 22.40 1.62
CA ALA A 244 8.01 21.77 0.35
C ALA A 244 7.35 22.75 -0.65
N ALA A 245 6.40 23.58 -0.18
CA ALA A 245 5.76 24.59 -1.00
C ALA A 245 6.73 25.72 -1.43
N ARG A 246 7.65 26.14 -0.54
CA ARG A 246 8.69 27.12 -0.87
C ARG A 246 9.68 26.60 -1.91
N LEU A 247 10.07 25.33 -1.82
CA LEU A 247 10.95 24.69 -2.81
C LEU A 247 10.25 24.51 -4.15
N ALA A 248 8.96 24.15 -4.16
CA ALA A 248 8.18 24.04 -5.38
C ALA A 248 7.94 25.38 -6.11
N ALA A 249 8.05 26.51 -5.40
CA ALA A 249 7.95 27.85 -5.96
C ALA A 249 9.27 28.39 -6.55
N LEU A 250 10.38 27.67 -6.35
CA LEU A 250 11.66 27.97 -6.99
C LEU A 250 11.69 27.27 -8.36
N ASP A 251 11.14 27.94 -9.37
CA ASP A 251 11.20 27.49 -10.76
C ASP A 251 12.64 27.67 -11.31
N PRO A 252 13.32 26.62 -11.81
CA PRO A 252 14.69 26.74 -12.33
C PRO A 252 14.82 27.63 -13.58
N ASP A 253 13.71 28.03 -14.21
CA ASP A 253 13.70 28.89 -15.41
C ASP A 253 13.32 30.36 -15.16
N THR A 254 13.30 30.83 -13.90
CA THR A 254 13.08 32.27 -13.63
C THR A 254 14.41 33.04 -13.76
N PRO A 255 14.58 33.96 -14.73
CA PRO A 255 15.80 34.77 -14.81
C PRO A 255 15.86 35.70 -13.60
N ASP A 256 17.02 35.73 -12.93
CA ASP A 256 17.30 36.59 -11.78
C ASP A 256 17.15 38.07 -12.16
N ALA A 257 16.09 38.70 -11.69
CA ALA A 257 15.79 40.12 -11.91
C ALA A 257 16.56 41.05 -10.97
N SER A 258 17.78 40.69 -10.56
CA SER A 258 18.60 41.50 -9.64
C SER A 258 19.95 41.97 -10.20
N ALA A 259 20.23 41.78 -11.49
CA ALA A 259 21.43 42.32 -12.14
C ALA A 259 21.14 43.58 -12.99
N ASP A 260 20.62 44.64 -12.37
CA ASP A 260 20.66 46.00 -12.93
C ASP A 260 21.38 46.94 -11.96
N VAL A 261 22.70 46.94 -12.04
CA VAL A 261 23.54 48.00 -11.47
C VAL A 261 23.80 49.01 -12.59
N PRO A 262 23.36 50.28 -12.46
CA PRO A 262 23.58 51.27 -13.51
C PRO A 262 25.06 51.64 -13.57
N VAL A 263 25.68 51.40 -14.73
CA VAL A 263 27.02 51.89 -15.07
C VAL A 263 26.96 53.42 -15.15
N GLN A 264 27.52 54.11 -14.15
CA GLN A 264 27.75 55.55 -14.23
C GLN A 264 28.84 55.84 -15.25
N SER A 265 28.44 56.53 -16.33
CA SER A 265 29.35 57.23 -17.23
C SER A 265 29.90 58.48 -16.54
N GLY A 266 31.22 58.65 -16.51
CA GLY A 266 31.86 59.80 -15.87
C GLY A 266 33.36 59.91 -16.16
N ASP A 267 33.64 60.59 -17.26
CA ASP A 267 34.80 61.43 -17.60
C ASP A 267 36.23 60.89 -17.71
N VAL A 268 36.68 61.02 -18.96
CA VAL A 268 38.04 61.13 -19.47
C VAL A 268 38.75 62.35 -18.88
N ARG A 269 39.95 62.16 -18.32
CA ARG A 269 41.04 63.13 -18.43
C ARG A 269 42.37 62.43 -18.70
N ALA A 270 43.08 63.01 -19.66
CA ALA A 270 44.31 62.54 -20.24
C ALA A 270 45.54 63.10 -19.52
N GLU A 271 46.68 62.54 -19.93
CA GLU A 271 48.06 63.06 -19.93
C GLU A 271 49.02 62.57 -18.83
N SER A 272 50.07 61.91 -19.36
CA SER A 272 51.45 61.68 -18.88
C SER A 272 51.68 61.06 -17.50
#